data_AF-A0A381WXH6-F1
#
_entry.id   AF-A0A381WXH6-F1
#
_cell.length_a   1.000
_cell.length_b   1.000
_cell.length_c   1.000
_cell.angle_alpha   90.00
_cell.angle_beta   90.00
_cell.angle_gamma   90.00
#
_symmetry.space_group_name_H-M   'P 1'
#
loop_
_entity.id
_entity.type
_entity.pdbx_description
1 polymer ?
#
loop_
_entity_poly.entity_id
_entity_poly.type
_entity_poly.pdbx_seq_one_letter_code
_entity_poly.pdbx_strand_id
1 'polypeptide(L)'
;MKHSPILYKIVLLMFSVAVGFGQKIAHMNGTYDLDGDQLLEFIALELDPNQDVFPTAVRYYEIDADGYQTLIWEFTPPIALTGEFVDAKIGDMDGDGSPELILVMNLSRFGDNATPHVFVATYAWDGTHFSEIPSATLDVGKENRSLRCNNFQLLDQDSDGDQEIVLALGSPFRGFAIVNSSASGLSLTKKVRPDQLLVGSGLLYVGVVDYDGDGYDDVMALSQDGHTIKAQPFYNIGGVFDSGHLVRKKIDGLSGILPYSIELTDWDSDGFFDVLVSFNSGDIVAFTLTPATLVIEEIPVNTGPLSQVALEDFNQDTYEDILTLSSDINALTLISGKDGGLEGVENAMRNIPSEMQVFAMVPMTKSGLYSGSVLVSGWNGAENSTYVIQLGNKSDRLDQGYLITSDFIQKQLPNLLSNVQDVQPEIPEVYVEVLPDDKEPLEPQQEETIITDLGQSPGSYIPNTLFPDQQEGKVLREQPKMSIPKKVVRTLEKPKKPRPKESLGQRLPKHI
;
A
#
# COMPACT_ATOMS: atom_id res chain seq x y z
N MET A 1 24.90 56.30 53.84
CA MET A 1 24.62 55.75 52.50
C MET A 1 24.19 54.31 52.67
N LYS A 2 23.03 53.95 52.11
CA LYS A 2 22.28 52.73 52.40
C LYS A 2 23.03 51.47 51.96
N HIS A 3 23.15 50.49 52.86
CA HIS A 3 23.60 49.14 52.58
C HIS A 3 22.53 48.40 51.75
N SER A 4 22.95 47.80 50.63
CA SER A 4 22.13 46.93 49.78
C SER A 4 22.30 45.47 50.27
N PRO A 5 21.23 44.72 50.58
CA PRO A 5 21.36 43.29 50.83
C PRO A 5 21.28 42.51 49.51
N ILE A 6 22.33 41.74 49.23
CA ILE A 6 22.36 40.75 48.15
C ILE A 6 21.45 39.59 48.58
N LEU A 7 20.27 39.51 47.96
CA LEU A 7 19.32 38.42 48.13
C LEU A 7 19.80 37.24 47.29
N TYR A 8 20.46 36.26 47.92
CA TYR A 8 20.73 34.96 47.29
C TYR A 8 19.40 34.24 47.06
N LYS A 9 18.94 34.18 45.81
CA LYS A 9 17.87 33.28 45.40
C LYS A 9 18.40 31.84 45.47
N ILE A 10 17.98 31.11 46.49
CA ILE A 10 18.11 29.65 46.52
C ILE A 10 17.14 29.11 45.48
N VAL A 11 17.67 28.66 44.34
CA VAL A 11 16.92 27.87 43.36
C VAL A 11 16.86 26.45 43.90
N LEU A 12 15.70 26.06 44.43
CA LEU A 12 15.42 24.68 44.79
C LEU A 12 15.17 23.89 43.50
N LEU A 13 16.21 23.22 43.01
CA LEU A 13 16.09 22.31 41.87
C LEU A 13 15.48 20.99 42.39
N MET A 14 14.17 20.84 42.26
CA MET A 14 13.49 19.56 42.50
C MET A 14 13.84 18.63 41.33
N PHE A 15 14.79 17.72 41.53
CA PHE A 15 14.92 16.54 40.70
C PHE A 15 13.78 15.58 41.06
N SER A 16 12.69 15.61 40.29
CA SER A 16 11.76 14.49 40.24
C SER A 16 12.46 13.33 39.53
N VAL A 17 13.05 12.42 40.29
CA VAL A 17 13.42 11.11 39.77
C VAL A 17 12.10 10.34 39.62
N ALA A 18 11.51 10.40 38.43
CA ALA A 18 10.49 9.44 38.04
C ALA A 18 11.21 8.11 37.85
N VAL A 19 11.08 7.21 38.83
CA VAL A 19 11.39 5.80 38.60
C VAL A 19 10.27 5.30 37.71
N GLY A 20 10.48 5.30 36.39
CA GLY A 20 9.55 4.73 35.45
C GLY A 20 9.55 3.22 35.63
N PHE A 21 8.45 2.66 36.15
CA PHE A 21 8.17 1.25 35.90
C PHE A 21 8.03 1.09 34.39
N GLY A 22 8.70 0.09 33.81
CA GLY A 22 8.60 -0.16 32.38
C GLY A 22 7.15 -0.43 32.01
N GLN A 23 6.67 0.15 30.91
CA GLN A 23 5.39 -0.30 30.36
C GLN A 23 5.61 -1.59 29.58
N LYS A 24 4.64 -2.50 29.66
CA LYS A 24 4.66 -3.77 28.95
C LYS A 24 4.22 -3.54 27.51
N ILE A 25 4.97 -4.06 26.55
CA ILE A 25 4.55 -4.08 25.14
C ILE A 25 3.51 -5.21 24.99
N ALA A 26 2.29 -4.84 24.61
CA ALA A 26 1.17 -5.74 24.43
C ALA A 26 1.00 -6.19 22.97
N HIS A 27 1.45 -5.37 22.02
CA HIS A 27 1.44 -5.68 20.59
C HIS A 27 2.59 -4.94 19.88
N MET A 28 3.12 -5.57 18.84
CA MET A 28 4.15 -5.02 17.96
C MET A 28 3.65 -5.10 16.52
N ASN A 29 3.85 -4.04 15.75
CA ASN A 29 3.49 -3.95 14.35
C ASN A 29 4.71 -3.45 13.54
N GLY A 30 5.06 -4.16 12.46
CA GLY A 30 6.29 -3.96 11.70
C GLY A 30 6.88 -5.28 11.20
N THR A 31 8.19 -5.36 10.92
CA THR A 31 9.20 -4.28 10.96
C THR A 31 9.27 -3.47 9.67
N TYR A 32 9.78 -2.24 9.76
CA TYR A 32 9.90 -1.26 8.68
C TYR A 32 11.35 -0.78 8.51
N ASP A 33 11.70 -0.21 7.36
CA ASP A 33 12.96 0.53 7.09
C ASP A 33 12.53 1.85 6.41
N LEU A 34 11.85 2.72 7.17
CA LEU A 34 11.12 3.88 6.62
C LEU A 34 12.03 5.04 6.21
N ASP A 35 13.14 5.22 6.91
CA ASP A 35 14.12 6.26 6.60
C ASP A 35 15.23 5.78 5.63
N GLY A 36 15.25 4.48 5.33
CA GLY A 36 16.16 3.86 4.37
C GLY A 36 17.59 3.72 4.89
N ASP A 37 17.81 3.80 6.19
CA ASP A 37 19.13 3.74 6.81
C ASP A 37 19.65 2.31 7.04
N GLN A 38 18.79 1.32 6.78
CA GLN A 38 18.98 -0.12 6.92
C GLN A 38 18.76 -0.73 8.29
N LEU A 39 18.46 0.08 9.30
CA LEU A 39 17.93 -0.37 10.57
C LEU A 39 16.43 -0.69 10.39
N LEU A 40 15.87 -1.30 11.43
CA LEU A 40 14.49 -1.73 11.40
C LEU A 40 13.70 -1.05 12.49
N GLU A 41 12.55 -0.51 12.13
CA GLU A 41 11.63 0.13 13.04
C GLU A 41 10.37 -0.69 13.29
N PHE A 42 9.70 -0.43 14.40
CA PHE A 42 8.42 -1.05 14.71
C PHE A 42 7.58 -0.14 15.60
N ILE A 43 6.27 -0.34 15.53
CA ILE A 43 5.30 0.26 16.43
C ILE A 43 5.09 -0.68 17.62
N ALA A 44 5.03 -0.12 18.82
CA ALA A 44 4.67 -0.80 20.05
C ALA A 44 3.42 -0.19 20.68
N LEU A 45 2.44 -1.04 20.98
CA LEU A 45 1.32 -0.70 21.86
C LEU A 45 1.66 -1.10 23.29
N GLU A 46 1.66 -0.13 24.21
CA GLU A 46 2.15 -0.32 25.57
C GLU A 46 1.08 -0.04 26.64
N LEU A 47 1.18 -0.75 27.77
CA LEU A 47 0.31 -0.60 28.94
C LEU A 47 1.04 -0.82 30.27
N ASP A 48 0.53 -0.24 31.36
CA ASP A 48 0.93 -0.64 32.72
C ASP A 48 0.07 -1.83 33.18
N PRO A 49 0.63 -3.05 33.32
CA PRO A 49 -0.16 -4.24 33.66
C PRO A 49 -0.79 -4.19 35.06
N ASN A 50 -0.39 -3.24 35.92
CA ASN A 50 -0.99 -3.05 37.24
C ASN A 50 -2.22 -2.14 37.23
N GLN A 51 -2.38 -1.31 36.19
CA GLN A 51 -3.43 -0.30 36.09
C GLN A 51 -4.37 -0.54 34.91
N ASP A 52 -3.82 -1.01 33.80
CA ASP A 52 -4.44 -1.03 32.49
C ASP A 52 -4.66 -2.47 32.01
N VAL A 53 -5.79 -2.67 31.31
CA VAL A 53 -6.11 -3.94 30.63
C VAL A 53 -5.82 -3.84 29.13
N PHE A 54 -5.87 -2.64 28.57
CA PHE A 54 -5.68 -2.35 27.16
C PHE A 54 -4.55 -1.33 26.97
N PRO A 55 -3.93 -1.26 25.79
CA PRO A 55 -2.87 -0.29 25.51
C PRO A 55 -3.30 1.16 25.72
N THR A 56 -2.46 1.92 26.40
CA THR A 56 -2.66 3.35 26.73
C THR A 56 -1.57 4.26 26.17
N ALA A 57 -0.53 3.69 25.55
CA ALA A 57 0.51 4.42 24.83
C ALA A 57 0.85 3.73 23.49
N VAL A 58 1.26 4.54 22.52
CA VAL A 58 1.85 4.09 21.25
C VAL A 58 3.25 4.64 21.18
N ARG A 59 4.22 3.80 20.80
CA ARG A 59 5.60 4.20 20.60
C ARG A 59 6.13 3.65 19.28
N TYR A 60 7.02 4.40 18.67
CA TYR A 60 7.75 4.03 17.47
C TYR A 60 9.23 3.94 17.84
N TYR A 61 9.79 2.76 17.61
CA TYR A 61 11.15 2.41 18.00
C TYR A 61 11.96 2.03 16.76
N GLU A 62 13.24 2.38 16.77
CA GLU A 62 14.25 1.85 15.86
C GLU A 62 15.13 0.84 16.59
N ILE A 63 15.46 -0.26 15.91
CA ILE A 63 16.36 -1.29 16.41
C ILE A 63 17.76 -0.97 15.90
N ASP A 64 18.66 -0.65 16.82
CA ASP A 64 20.05 -0.37 16.48
C ASP A 64 20.81 -1.62 16.02
N ALA A 65 22.03 -1.42 15.52
CA ALA A 65 22.87 -2.50 15.00
C ALA A 65 23.24 -3.58 16.05
N ASP A 66 23.13 -3.27 17.34
CA ASP A 66 23.38 -4.20 18.44
C ASP A 66 22.07 -4.88 18.93
N GLY A 67 20.93 -4.53 18.34
CA GLY A 67 19.60 -5.08 18.65
C GLY A 67 18.86 -4.36 19.78
N TYR A 68 19.32 -3.19 20.23
CA TYR A 68 18.63 -2.39 21.23
C TYR A 68 17.63 -1.43 20.59
N GLN A 69 16.51 -1.22 21.26
CA GLN A 69 15.49 -0.27 20.81
C GLN A 69 15.82 1.16 21.23
N THR A 70 15.71 2.09 20.29
CA THR A 70 15.78 3.54 20.50
C THR A 70 14.42 4.15 20.26
N LEU A 71 13.90 4.91 21.22
CA LEU A 71 12.61 5.59 21.09
C LEU A 71 12.74 6.79 20.14
N ILE A 72 11.99 6.78 19.04
CA ILE A 72 11.95 7.88 18.07
C ILE A 72 10.72 8.76 18.29
N TRP A 73 9.56 8.15 18.52
CA TRP A 73 8.30 8.86 18.63
C TRP A 73 7.38 8.20 19.66
N GLU A 74 6.59 9.00 20.38
CA GLU A 74 5.61 8.50 21.33
C GLU A 74 4.34 9.34 21.34
N PHE A 75 3.23 8.68 21.66
CA PHE A 75 1.97 9.34 21.93
C PHE A 75 1.21 8.67 23.06
N THR A 76 0.64 9.52 23.92
CA THR A 76 -0.28 9.14 24.98
C THR A 76 -1.41 10.16 25.01
N PRO A 77 -2.68 9.75 25.10
CA PRO A 77 -3.79 10.68 25.15
C PRO A 77 -3.64 11.69 26.31
N PRO A 78 -4.02 12.97 26.12
CA PRO A 78 -4.01 13.96 27.19
C PRO A 78 -4.84 13.51 28.39
N ILE A 79 -4.48 13.90 29.61
CA ILE A 79 -5.15 13.51 30.88
C ILE A 79 -6.67 13.79 30.89
N ALA A 80 -7.15 14.72 30.05
CA ALA A 80 -8.58 15.02 29.89
C ALA A 80 -9.36 13.98 29.07
N LEU A 81 -8.67 13.05 28.41
CA LEU A 81 -9.23 11.93 27.67
C LEU A 81 -8.82 10.64 28.37
N THR A 82 -9.78 9.75 28.61
CA THR A 82 -9.50 8.41 29.12
C THR A 82 -9.93 7.39 28.10
N GLY A 83 -9.11 6.37 27.87
CA GLY A 83 -9.43 5.38 26.85
C GLY A 83 -8.25 4.49 26.53
N GLU A 84 -8.39 3.77 25.44
CA GLU A 84 -7.47 2.74 24.98
C GLU A 84 -7.21 2.87 23.49
N PHE A 85 -6.03 2.45 23.05
CA PHE A 85 -5.76 2.24 21.64
C PHE A 85 -6.43 0.95 21.19
N VAL A 86 -7.09 1.03 20.04
CA VAL A 86 -7.61 -0.14 19.34
C VAL A 86 -6.44 -0.82 18.66
N ASP A 87 -5.73 -0.10 17.79
CA ASP A 87 -4.51 -0.54 17.13
C ASP A 87 -3.74 0.67 16.55
N ALA A 88 -2.54 0.44 16.01
CA ALA A 88 -1.73 1.41 15.29
C ALA A 88 -1.08 0.74 14.06
N LYS A 89 -1.26 1.34 12.88
CA LYS A 89 -0.75 0.81 11.59
C LYS A 89 -0.08 1.91 10.76
N ILE A 90 0.74 1.49 9.80
CA ILE A 90 1.38 2.37 8.83
C ILE A 90 0.73 2.16 7.47
N GLY A 91 0.41 3.25 6.77
CA GLY A 91 -0.16 3.20 5.43
C GLY A 91 -0.14 4.55 4.73
N ASP A 92 -0.14 4.55 3.40
CA ASP A 92 -0.23 5.76 2.56
C ASP A 92 -1.72 6.11 2.38
N MET A 93 -2.22 7.01 3.21
CA MET A 93 -3.64 7.36 3.24
C MET A 93 -4.02 8.49 2.30
N ASP A 94 -3.06 9.30 1.84
CA ASP A 94 -3.34 10.44 0.96
C ASP A 94 -2.74 10.33 -0.45
N GLY A 95 -2.12 9.18 -0.74
CA GLY A 95 -1.63 8.77 -2.06
C GLY A 95 -0.37 9.53 -2.48
N ASP A 96 0.37 10.13 -1.54
CA ASP A 96 1.56 10.92 -1.85
C ASP A 96 2.84 10.08 -1.95
N GLY A 97 2.76 8.78 -1.63
CA GLY A 97 3.87 7.82 -1.64
C GLY A 97 4.69 7.81 -0.34
N SER A 98 4.39 8.69 0.61
CA SER A 98 4.93 8.69 1.97
C SER A 98 3.90 8.04 2.91
N PRO A 99 4.34 7.29 3.91
CA PRO A 99 3.41 6.64 4.82
C PRO A 99 2.93 7.58 5.94
N GLU A 100 1.70 7.38 6.39
CA GLU A 100 1.17 7.91 7.65
C GLU A 100 1.18 6.85 8.75
N LEU A 101 1.43 7.31 9.98
CA LEU A 101 1.07 6.55 11.18
C LEU A 101 -0.41 6.78 11.50
N ILE A 102 -1.18 5.70 11.56
CA ILE A 102 -2.63 5.69 11.73
C ILE A 102 -2.96 5.15 13.11
N LEU A 103 -3.59 5.96 13.95
CA LEU A 103 -4.03 5.58 15.29
C LEU A 103 -5.55 5.56 15.37
N VAL A 104 -6.11 4.44 15.84
CA VAL A 104 -7.54 4.32 16.16
C VAL A 104 -7.68 4.11 17.66
N MET A 105 -8.51 4.92 18.31
CA MET A 105 -8.66 4.95 19.77
C MET A 105 -10.12 4.95 20.19
N ASN A 106 -10.41 4.28 21.31
CA ASN A 106 -11.70 4.38 22.00
C ASN A 106 -11.55 5.34 23.18
N LEU A 107 -11.78 6.64 22.99
CA LEU A 107 -11.60 7.66 24.04
C LEU A 107 -12.93 8.20 24.57
N SER A 108 -12.96 8.50 25.86
CA SER A 108 -14.04 9.21 26.56
C SER A 108 -13.55 10.58 26.99
N ARG A 109 -14.38 11.62 26.81
CA ARG A 109 -14.07 12.98 27.27
C ARG A 109 -14.40 13.13 28.75
N PHE A 110 -13.52 13.80 29.50
CA PHE A 110 -13.78 14.12 30.91
C PHE A 110 -14.97 15.08 31.06
N GLY A 111 -16.01 14.67 31.79
CA GLY A 111 -17.16 15.52 32.14
C GLY A 111 -18.43 15.31 31.32
N ASP A 112 -18.34 14.68 30.14
CA ASP A 112 -19.49 14.01 29.51
C ASP A 112 -19.62 12.61 30.13
N ASN A 113 -20.82 12.16 30.46
CA ASN A 113 -21.07 10.87 31.15
C ASN A 113 -20.47 9.65 30.40
N ALA A 114 -19.16 9.38 30.57
CA ALA A 114 -18.40 8.16 30.29
C ALA A 114 -18.69 7.40 28.96
N THR A 115 -19.23 8.05 27.92
CA THR A 115 -19.48 7.38 26.64
C THR A 115 -18.23 7.42 25.77
N PRO A 116 -17.60 6.27 25.48
CA PRO A 116 -16.48 6.21 24.56
C PRO A 116 -16.92 6.59 23.16
N HIS A 117 -16.04 7.26 22.44
CA HIS A 117 -16.12 7.58 21.03
C HIS A 117 -14.92 6.96 20.32
N VAL A 118 -15.07 6.71 19.02
CA VAL A 118 -13.96 6.25 18.17
C VAL A 118 -13.29 7.47 17.57
N PHE A 119 -12.01 7.65 17.89
CA PHE A 119 -11.15 8.69 17.34
C PHE A 119 -10.15 8.05 16.38
N VAL A 120 -10.01 8.66 15.21
CA VAL A 120 -8.96 8.34 14.24
C VAL A 120 -8.03 9.55 14.19
N ALA A 121 -6.72 9.31 14.22
CA ALA A 121 -5.70 10.32 14.04
C ALA A 121 -4.61 9.79 13.11
N THR A 122 -4.20 10.61 12.15
CA THR A 122 -3.07 10.33 11.26
C THR A 122 -1.91 11.27 11.55
N TYR A 123 -0.69 10.79 11.36
CA TYR A 123 0.53 11.57 11.56
C TYR A 123 1.42 11.35 10.34
N ALA A 124 1.72 12.43 9.63
CA ALA A 124 2.53 12.38 8.41
C ALA A 124 4.00 12.07 8.73
N TRP A 125 4.65 11.34 7.83
CA TRP A 125 6.08 11.10 7.85
C TRP A 125 6.85 12.26 7.19
N ASP A 126 7.93 12.72 7.81
CA ASP A 126 8.77 13.80 7.25
C ASP A 126 10.09 13.33 6.63
N GLY A 127 10.29 12.01 6.55
CA GLY A 127 11.55 11.38 6.14
C GLY A 127 12.42 10.88 7.30
N THR A 128 12.15 11.31 8.53
CA THR A 128 12.93 10.89 9.72
C THR A 128 12.07 10.48 10.91
N HIS A 129 10.92 11.15 11.12
CA HIS A 129 9.99 10.79 12.18
C HIS A 129 8.57 11.21 11.81
N PHE A 130 7.58 10.61 12.49
CA PHE A 130 6.20 11.07 12.39
C PHE A 130 6.02 12.43 13.07
N SER A 131 5.13 13.26 12.53
CA SER A 131 4.79 14.56 13.11
C SER A 131 4.35 14.47 14.59
N GLU A 132 4.65 15.48 15.42
CA GLU A 132 4.19 15.53 16.82
C GLU A 132 2.69 15.86 16.96
N ILE A 133 2.11 16.47 15.93
CA ILE A 133 0.72 16.92 15.89
C ILE A 133 0.04 16.15 14.76
N PRO A 134 -1.17 15.59 14.97
CA PRO A 134 -1.84 14.84 13.92
C PRO A 134 -2.10 15.72 12.69
N SER A 135 -1.79 15.19 11.51
CA SER A 135 -2.08 15.80 10.20
C SER A 135 -3.59 15.87 9.96
N ALA A 136 -4.33 14.84 10.39
CA ALA A 136 -5.79 14.88 10.41
C ALA A 136 -6.37 14.08 11.59
N THR A 137 -7.58 14.45 12.01
CA THR A 137 -8.32 13.74 13.08
C THR A 137 -9.80 13.63 12.74
N LEU A 138 -10.44 12.56 13.21
CA LEU A 138 -11.87 12.32 13.05
C LEU A 138 -12.47 11.73 14.33
N ASP A 139 -13.54 12.34 14.83
CA ASP A 139 -14.42 11.76 15.85
C ASP A 139 -15.62 11.11 15.13
N VAL A 140 -15.66 9.77 15.11
CA VAL A 140 -16.69 9.00 14.40
C VAL A 140 -18.01 8.99 15.17
N GLY A 141 -17.98 9.28 16.48
CA GLY A 141 -19.14 9.36 17.35
C GLY A 141 -20.01 10.58 17.04
N LYS A 142 -21.34 10.40 17.03
CA LYS A 142 -22.30 11.52 16.92
C LYS A 142 -23.14 11.61 18.20
N GLU A 143 -23.36 12.84 18.68
CA GLU A 143 -24.42 13.19 19.65
C GLU A 143 -24.43 12.37 20.96
N ASN A 144 -23.35 12.38 21.74
CA ASN A 144 -23.26 11.72 23.07
C ASN A 144 -23.68 10.23 23.05
N ARG A 145 -23.50 9.53 21.93
CA ARG A 145 -23.78 8.10 21.82
C ARG A 145 -22.47 7.34 21.89
N SER A 146 -22.42 6.41 22.85
CA SER A 146 -21.32 5.46 22.98
C SER A 146 -21.08 4.71 21.66
N LEU A 147 -19.84 4.67 21.23
CA LEU A 147 -19.36 3.91 20.08
C LEU A 147 -17.96 3.41 20.40
N ARG A 148 -17.72 2.12 20.16
CA ARG A 148 -16.39 1.50 20.26
C ARG A 148 -16.03 0.84 18.95
N CYS A 149 -14.75 0.82 18.64
CA CYS A 149 -14.15 0.05 17.58
C CYS A 149 -13.45 -1.18 18.21
N ASN A 150 -13.61 -2.36 17.59
CA ASN A 150 -13.05 -3.62 18.10
C ASN A 150 -11.76 -4.01 17.38
N ASN A 151 -11.64 -3.69 16.09
CA ASN A 151 -10.41 -3.72 15.31
C ASN A 151 -10.57 -2.79 14.09
N PHE A 152 -9.47 -2.49 13.42
CA PHE A 152 -9.50 -1.89 12.09
C PHE A 152 -8.49 -2.56 11.16
N GLN A 153 -8.70 -2.39 9.87
CA GLN A 153 -7.77 -2.80 8.81
C GLN A 153 -7.63 -1.66 7.80
N LEU A 154 -6.55 -1.71 7.03
CA LEU A 154 -6.39 -0.88 5.84
C LEU A 154 -6.97 -1.60 4.64
N LEU A 155 -7.48 -0.86 3.66
CA LEU A 155 -7.98 -1.39 2.40
C LEU A 155 -7.89 -0.32 1.31
N ASP A 156 -7.74 -0.72 0.05
CA ASP A 156 -8.01 0.12 -1.11
C ASP A 156 -9.48 -0.08 -1.53
N GLN A 157 -10.36 0.84 -1.13
CA GLN A 157 -11.80 0.68 -1.33
C GLN A 157 -12.24 1.09 -2.74
N ASP A 158 -11.51 1.93 -3.45
CA ASP A 158 -11.93 2.45 -4.76
C ASP A 158 -10.89 2.36 -5.89
N SER A 159 -9.82 1.61 -5.65
CA SER A 159 -8.75 1.26 -6.58
C SER A 159 -7.98 2.47 -7.11
N ASP A 160 -7.78 3.48 -6.26
CA ASP A 160 -7.00 4.67 -6.61
C ASP A 160 -5.54 4.62 -6.14
N GLY A 161 -5.18 3.59 -5.36
CA GLY A 161 -3.84 3.32 -4.88
C GLY A 161 -3.50 3.97 -3.54
N ASP A 162 -4.40 4.78 -2.96
CA ASP A 162 -4.33 5.17 -1.55
C ASP A 162 -5.06 4.17 -0.65
N GLN A 163 -4.80 4.26 0.66
CA GLN A 163 -5.37 3.33 1.64
C GLN A 163 -6.40 4.03 2.52
N GLU A 164 -7.58 3.42 2.61
CA GLU A 164 -8.60 3.77 3.57
C GLU A 164 -8.57 2.89 4.82
N ILE A 165 -9.38 3.27 5.80
CA ILE A 165 -9.53 2.52 7.05
C ILE A 165 -10.93 1.90 7.10
N VAL A 166 -11.01 0.58 7.30
CA VAL A 166 -12.24 -0.09 7.71
C VAL A 166 -12.27 -0.30 9.22
N LEU A 167 -13.25 0.32 9.90
CA LEU A 167 -13.47 0.24 11.34
C LEU A 167 -14.55 -0.79 11.67
N ALA A 168 -14.26 -1.78 12.52
CA ALA A 168 -15.27 -2.70 13.06
C ALA A 168 -15.93 -2.10 14.31
N LEU A 169 -17.18 -1.64 14.17
CA LEU A 169 -17.88 -0.87 15.19
C LEU A 169 -18.83 -1.74 16.02
N GLY A 170 -18.85 -1.51 17.33
CA GLY A 170 -19.76 -2.12 18.30
C GLY A 170 -21.17 -1.50 18.34
N SER A 171 -22.01 -2.05 19.23
CA SER A 171 -23.35 -1.50 19.52
C SER A 171 -23.26 -0.05 20.04
N PRO A 172 -24.21 0.84 19.70
CA PRO A 172 -25.52 0.57 19.09
C PRO A 172 -25.54 0.51 17.56
N PHE A 173 -24.45 0.87 16.88
CA PHE A 173 -24.40 0.80 15.42
C PHE A 173 -24.27 -0.65 14.96
N ARG A 174 -23.29 -1.38 15.51
CA ARG A 174 -22.89 -2.75 15.16
C ARG A 174 -22.84 -2.98 13.64
N GLY A 175 -21.66 -2.74 13.08
CA GLY A 175 -21.39 -2.82 11.65
C GLY A 175 -19.96 -2.35 11.39
N PHE A 176 -19.63 -2.04 10.14
CA PHE A 176 -18.34 -1.44 9.81
C PHE A 176 -18.50 -0.08 9.13
N ALA A 177 -17.41 0.68 9.13
CA ALA A 177 -17.35 2.04 8.62
C ALA A 177 -16.05 2.24 7.84
N ILE A 178 -16.12 2.98 6.73
CA ILE A 178 -14.93 3.36 5.96
C ILE A 178 -14.59 4.81 6.26
N VAL A 179 -13.33 5.07 6.55
CA VAL A 179 -12.75 6.40 6.71
C VAL A 179 -11.72 6.60 5.62
N ASN A 180 -11.92 7.65 4.81
CA ASN A 180 -10.96 8.08 3.79
C ASN A 180 -10.28 9.38 4.23
N SER A 181 -9.03 9.58 3.83
CA SER A 181 -8.35 10.86 3.84
C SER A 181 -8.70 11.68 2.60
N SER A 182 -8.46 12.98 2.68
CA SER A 182 -8.60 13.88 1.53
C SER A 182 -7.87 15.17 1.84
N ALA A 183 -7.75 16.06 0.85
CA ALA A 183 -7.27 17.43 1.09
C ALA A 183 -8.09 18.22 2.16
N SER A 184 -9.30 17.76 2.50
CA SER A 184 -10.13 18.34 3.56
C SER A 184 -9.97 17.69 4.94
N GLY A 185 -9.11 16.68 5.04
CA GLY A 185 -8.90 15.82 6.20
C GLY A 185 -9.69 14.52 6.14
N LEU A 186 -9.68 13.80 7.26
CA LEU A 186 -10.36 12.52 7.43
C LEU A 186 -11.88 12.68 7.40
N SER A 187 -12.56 11.81 6.68
CA SER A 187 -14.01 11.77 6.64
C SER A 187 -14.55 10.36 6.55
N LEU A 188 -15.73 10.16 7.13
CA LEU A 188 -16.45 8.90 7.02
C LEU A 188 -17.18 8.85 5.67
N THR A 189 -16.75 7.98 4.77
CA THR A 189 -17.33 7.81 3.44
C THR A 189 -18.48 6.81 3.45
N LYS A 190 -18.38 5.74 4.26
CA LYS A 190 -19.41 4.69 4.36
C LYS A 190 -19.66 4.17 5.76
N LYS A 191 -20.89 3.66 5.92
CA LYS A 191 -21.34 2.92 7.09
C LYS A 191 -22.21 1.75 6.63
N VAL A 192 -21.76 0.53 6.87
CA VAL A 192 -22.45 -0.69 6.48
C VAL A 192 -22.90 -1.43 7.74
N ARG A 193 -24.17 -1.81 7.75
CA ARG A 193 -24.75 -2.61 8.83
C ARG A 193 -25.09 -3.99 8.27
N PRO A 194 -24.39 -5.05 8.68
CA PRO A 194 -24.69 -6.40 8.21
C PRO A 194 -26.02 -6.85 8.80
N ASP A 195 -27.09 -6.89 7.99
CA ASP A 195 -28.45 -7.24 8.44
C ASP A 195 -28.49 -8.55 9.24
N GLN A 196 -27.62 -9.50 8.88
CA GLN A 196 -27.57 -10.83 9.48
C GLN A 196 -26.62 -10.94 10.71
N LEU A 197 -25.82 -9.90 10.98
CA LEU A 197 -24.95 -9.80 12.17
C LEU A 197 -25.36 -8.66 13.12
N LEU A 198 -26.50 -8.00 12.89
CA LEU A 198 -27.02 -6.93 13.76
C LEU A 198 -27.21 -7.34 15.22
N VAL A 199 -27.37 -8.64 15.49
CA VAL A 199 -27.59 -9.19 16.83
C VAL A 199 -26.65 -10.38 17.05
N GLY A 200 -25.89 -10.31 18.14
CA GLY A 200 -24.96 -11.33 18.58
C GLY A 200 -24.49 -11.04 20.00
N SER A 201 -23.97 -12.07 20.67
CA SER A 201 -23.35 -11.94 21.99
C SER A 201 -21.87 -11.53 21.89
N GLY A 202 -21.21 -11.85 20.76
CA GLY A 202 -19.82 -11.49 20.50
C GLY A 202 -19.66 -10.09 19.95
N LEU A 203 -18.41 -9.59 19.98
CA LEU A 203 -18.02 -8.37 19.26
C LEU A 203 -18.00 -8.62 17.74
N LEU A 204 -18.01 -7.54 16.97
CA LEU A 204 -17.90 -7.60 15.51
C LEU A 204 -16.48 -7.22 15.11
N TYR A 205 -15.85 -8.01 14.27
CA TYR A 205 -14.53 -7.75 13.70
C TYR A 205 -14.60 -7.72 12.18
N VAL A 206 -13.58 -7.16 11.55
CA VAL A 206 -13.43 -7.14 10.09
C VAL A 206 -12.08 -7.70 9.66
N GLY A 207 -12.08 -8.40 8.52
CA GLY A 207 -10.91 -8.72 7.71
C GLY A 207 -11.07 -8.14 6.31
N VAL A 208 -9.96 -7.99 5.60
CA VAL A 208 -9.86 -7.40 4.27
C VAL A 208 -9.14 -8.37 3.34
N VAL A 209 -9.60 -8.49 2.10
CA VAL A 209 -8.98 -9.31 1.05
C VAL A 209 -9.50 -8.84 -0.31
N ASP A 210 -8.64 -8.70 -1.31
CA ASP A 210 -9.03 -8.66 -2.73
C ASP A 210 -9.15 -10.10 -3.24
N TYR A 211 -10.37 -10.67 -3.22
CA TYR A 211 -10.54 -12.11 -3.51
C TYR A 211 -10.50 -12.43 -5.01
N ASP A 212 -10.77 -11.46 -5.89
CA ASP A 212 -10.80 -11.66 -7.35
C ASP A 212 -9.70 -10.91 -8.12
N GLY A 213 -8.83 -10.19 -7.42
CA GLY A 213 -7.64 -9.55 -7.95
C GLY A 213 -7.98 -8.34 -8.83
N ASP A 214 -9.12 -7.70 -8.60
CA ASP A 214 -9.60 -6.58 -9.41
C ASP A 214 -9.12 -5.21 -8.90
N GLY A 215 -8.42 -5.19 -7.76
CA GLY A 215 -7.89 -4.00 -7.11
C GLY A 215 -8.89 -3.27 -6.22
N TYR A 216 -10.09 -3.82 -6.00
CA TYR A 216 -11.07 -3.30 -5.05
C TYR A 216 -11.17 -4.26 -3.85
N ASP A 217 -10.53 -3.90 -2.75
CA ASP A 217 -10.51 -4.76 -1.57
C ASP A 217 -11.91 -5.03 -1.01
N ASP A 218 -12.21 -6.30 -0.74
CA ASP A 218 -13.44 -6.78 -0.12
C ASP A 218 -13.33 -6.82 1.40
N VAL A 219 -14.50 -6.85 2.05
CA VAL A 219 -14.57 -6.86 3.52
C VAL A 219 -15.31 -8.10 4.00
N MET A 220 -14.72 -8.81 4.95
CA MET A 220 -15.42 -9.83 5.73
C MET A 220 -15.78 -9.28 7.10
N ALA A 221 -17.06 -9.31 7.46
CA ALA A 221 -17.49 -9.03 8.83
C ALA A 221 -17.71 -10.35 9.58
N LEU A 222 -17.08 -10.52 10.74
CA LEU A 222 -17.21 -11.73 11.55
C LEU A 222 -17.55 -11.45 13.01
N SER A 223 -18.19 -12.43 13.66
CA SER A 223 -18.51 -12.38 15.08
C SER A 223 -18.50 -13.77 15.68
N GLN A 224 -17.92 -13.88 16.87
CA GLN A 224 -17.91 -15.10 17.66
C GLN A 224 -19.06 -15.10 18.68
N ASP A 225 -20.10 -15.88 18.42
CA ASP A 225 -21.22 -16.08 19.34
C ASP A 225 -21.05 -17.41 20.10
N GLY A 226 -20.26 -17.37 21.17
CA GLY A 226 -19.88 -18.57 21.93
C GLY A 226 -19.02 -19.50 21.08
N HIS A 227 -19.46 -20.75 20.92
CA HIS A 227 -18.81 -21.79 20.10
C HIS A 227 -19.21 -21.72 18.62
N THR A 228 -19.69 -20.57 18.12
CA THR A 228 -20.15 -20.43 16.75
C THR A 228 -19.63 -19.14 16.14
N ILE A 229 -18.89 -19.29 15.05
CA ILE A 229 -18.48 -18.20 14.19
C ILE A 229 -19.64 -17.88 13.26
N LYS A 230 -19.96 -16.59 13.16
CA LYS A 230 -20.87 -16.03 12.16
C LYS A 230 -20.05 -15.05 11.31
N ALA A 231 -19.97 -15.28 10.01
CA ALA A 231 -19.22 -14.41 9.11
C ALA A 231 -20.00 -14.12 7.84
N GLN A 232 -19.94 -12.87 7.38
CA GLN A 232 -20.64 -12.38 6.20
C GLN A 232 -19.64 -11.61 5.32
N PRO A 233 -19.44 -12.03 4.06
CA PRO A 233 -18.61 -11.30 3.12
C PRO A 233 -19.37 -10.12 2.51
N PHE A 234 -18.63 -9.09 2.12
CA PHE A 234 -19.08 -7.88 1.44
C PHE A 234 -18.19 -7.64 0.23
N TYR A 235 -18.70 -7.96 -0.95
CA TYR A 235 -17.98 -7.90 -2.21
C TYR A 235 -17.88 -6.46 -2.70
N ASN A 236 -16.69 -5.96 -3.00
CA ASN A 236 -16.48 -4.59 -3.41
C ASN A 236 -16.59 -4.44 -4.94
N ILE A 237 -17.77 -4.04 -5.42
CA ILE A 237 -18.03 -3.92 -6.86
C ILE A 237 -17.87 -2.46 -7.25
N GLY A 238 -16.65 -2.06 -7.66
CA GLY A 238 -16.35 -0.71 -8.12
C GLY A 238 -16.57 0.34 -7.03
N GLY A 239 -16.03 0.08 -5.84
CA GLY A 239 -16.19 0.94 -4.68
C GLY A 239 -17.58 0.89 -4.06
N VAL A 240 -18.33 -0.21 -4.21
CA VAL A 240 -19.64 -0.43 -3.56
C VAL A 240 -19.75 -1.86 -3.03
N PHE A 241 -19.89 -1.98 -1.71
CA PHE A 241 -20.08 -3.28 -1.05
C PHE A 241 -21.46 -3.90 -1.32
N ASP A 242 -21.49 -5.04 -1.98
CA ASP A 242 -22.64 -5.94 -2.07
C ASP A 242 -22.54 -7.06 -1.04
N SER A 243 -23.61 -7.33 -0.30
CA SER A 243 -23.55 -8.27 0.81
C SER A 243 -23.75 -9.71 0.35
N GLY A 244 -22.81 -10.59 0.66
CA GLY A 244 -22.97 -12.03 0.50
C GLY A 244 -23.80 -12.67 1.62
N HIS A 245 -23.98 -13.99 1.51
CA HIS A 245 -24.72 -14.77 2.51
C HIS A 245 -23.93 -14.96 3.81
N LEU A 246 -24.63 -14.88 4.94
CA LEU A 246 -24.03 -15.24 6.23
C LEU A 246 -23.73 -16.74 6.30
N VAL A 247 -22.49 -17.07 6.64
CA VAL A 247 -22.04 -18.43 6.93
C VAL A 247 -21.88 -18.60 8.45
N ARG A 248 -22.23 -19.79 8.93
CA ARG A 248 -22.12 -20.15 10.35
C ARG A 248 -21.32 -21.44 10.49
N LYS A 249 -20.30 -21.43 11.33
CA LYS A 249 -19.49 -22.61 11.67
C LYS A 249 -19.46 -22.80 13.18
N LYS A 250 -19.79 -24.00 13.64
CA LYS A 250 -19.64 -24.36 15.05
C LYS A 250 -18.25 -24.96 15.27
N ILE A 251 -17.52 -24.42 16.23
CA ILE A 251 -16.20 -24.90 16.67
C ILE A 251 -16.25 -25.01 18.19
N ASP A 252 -16.12 -26.22 18.72
CA ASP A 252 -16.31 -26.48 20.15
C ASP A 252 -15.09 -26.01 20.94
N GLY A 253 -15.31 -25.22 22.01
CA GLY A 253 -14.23 -24.68 22.84
C GLY A 253 -13.66 -23.33 22.36
N LEU A 254 -14.09 -22.87 21.18
CA LEU A 254 -13.67 -21.60 20.61
C LEU A 254 -13.89 -20.43 21.58
N SER A 255 -12.86 -19.62 21.82
CA SER A 255 -12.90 -18.52 22.78
C SER A 255 -11.98 -17.36 22.40
N GLY A 256 -12.57 -16.16 22.26
CA GLY A 256 -11.89 -14.87 22.20
C GLY A 256 -11.03 -14.67 20.96
N ILE A 257 -11.55 -13.96 19.96
CA ILE A 257 -10.77 -13.50 18.79
C ILE A 257 -9.58 -12.64 19.25
N LEU A 258 -8.42 -12.87 18.64
CA LEU A 258 -7.22 -12.06 18.78
C LEU A 258 -7.24 -10.95 17.72
N PRO A 259 -7.57 -9.69 18.07
CA PRO A 259 -7.77 -8.62 17.09
C PRO A 259 -6.50 -8.24 16.31
N TYR A 260 -5.33 -8.44 16.93
CA TYR A 260 -4.00 -8.18 16.35
C TYR A 260 -3.42 -9.36 15.57
N SER A 261 -4.23 -10.40 15.33
CA SER A 261 -3.82 -11.61 14.59
C SER A 261 -4.92 -12.01 13.61
N ILE A 262 -5.40 -11.00 12.89
CA ILE A 262 -6.25 -11.12 11.71
C ILE A 262 -5.36 -10.78 10.52
N GLU A 263 -4.85 -11.82 9.86
CA GLU A 263 -3.79 -11.74 8.85
C GLU A 263 -4.29 -12.23 7.50
N LEU A 264 -3.70 -11.72 6.41
CA LEU A 264 -3.99 -12.13 5.03
C LEU A 264 -2.89 -13.07 4.54
N THR A 265 -3.23 -14.21 3.96
CA THR A 265 -2.25 -15.22 3.54
C THR A 265 -2.84 -16.24 2.58
N ASP A 266 -2.02 -16.85 1.74
CA ASP A 266 -2.38 -18.06 0.97
C ASP A 266 -1.78 -19.29 1.68
N TRP A 267 -2.32 -19.60 2.87
CA TRP A 267 -1.71 -20.54 3.82
C TRP A 267 -1.72 -21.99 3.32
N ASP A 268 -2.69 -22.37 2.49
CA ASP A 268 -2.76 -23.70 1.86
C ASP A 268 -2.20 -23.73 0.44
N SER A 269 -1.82 -22.56 -0.08
CA SER A 269 -1.19 -22.36 -1.39
C SER A 269 -2.03 -22.90 -2.54
N ASP A 270 -3.34 -22.70 -2.44
CA ASP A 270 -4.30 -22.98 -3.50
C ASP A 270 -4.42 -21.81 -4.49
N GLY A 271 -3.77 -20.67 -4.20
CA GLY A 271 -3.74 -19.46 -5.01
C GLY A 271 -4.84 -18.46 -4.68
N PHE A 272 -5.64 -18.71 -3.64
CA PHE A 272 -6.61 -17.77 -3.11
C PHE A 272 -6.12 -17.24 -1.76
N PHE A 273 -6.25 -15.93 -1.56
CA PHE A 273 -5.95 -15.37 -0.25
C PHE A 273 -7.06 -15.68 0.75
N ASP A 274 -6.64 -16.08 1.94
CA ASP A 274 -7.44 -16.31 3.13
C ASP A 274 -7.23 -15.23 4.16
N VAL A 275 -8.30 -14.89 4.86
CA VAL A 275 -8.20 -14.15 6.11
C VAL A 275 -8.07 -15.16 7.25
N LEU A 276 -6.91 -15.25 7.88
CA LEU A 276 -6.72 -16.04 9.09
C LEU A 276 -7.19 -15.26 10.32
N VAL A 277 -7.96 -15.92 11.17
CA VAL A 277 -8.40 -15.38 12.47
C VAL A 277 -7.99 -16.34 13.58
N SER A 278 -7.25 -15.83 14.54
CA SER A 278 -6.75 -16.60 15.68
C SER A 278 -7.57 -16.36 16.94
N PHE A 279 -7.63 -17.36 17.82
CA PHE A 279 -8.45 -17.34 19.04
C PHE A 279 -7.64 -17.73 20.27
N ASN A 280 -7.96 -17.12 21.43
CA ASN A 280 -7.32 -17.43 22.71
C ASN A 280 -7.45 -18.92 23.11
N SER A 281 -8.43 -19.64 22.57
CA SER A 281 -8.61 -21.09 22.77
C SER A 281 -7.49 -21.94 22.16
N GLY A 282 -6.70 -21.40 21.22
CA GLY A 282 -5.70 -22.16 20.47
C GLY A 282 -6.10 -22.43 19.03
N ASP A 283 -7.34 -22.13 18.67
CA ASP A 283 -7.86 -22.38 17.34
C ASP A 283 -7.40 -21.27 16.38
N ILE A 284 -7.07 -21.66 15.15
CA ILE A 284 -6.83 -20.75 14.02
C ILE A 284 -7.79 -21.14 12.90
N VAL A 285 -8.50 -20.17 12.36
CA VAL A 285 -9.57 -20.40 11.38
C VAL A 285 -9.30 -19.56 10.14
N ALA A 286 -9.27 -20.21 8.99
CA ALA A 286 -9.14 -19.60 7.68
C ALA A 286 -10.51 -19.28 7.08
N PHE A 287 -10.58 -18.13 6.42
CA PHE A 287 -11.77 -17.63 5.75
C PHE A 287 -11.45 -17.28 4.30
N THR A 288 -11.89 -18.14 3.38
CA THR A 288 -11.68 -17.99 1.94
C THR A 288 -12.92 -17.39 1.29
N LEU A 289 -12.77 -16.24 0.63
CA LEU A 289 -13.84 -15.65 -0.17
C LEU A 289 -13.86 -16.30 -1.57
N THR A 290 -15.05 -16.70 -2.02
CA THR A 290 -15.26 -17.21 -3.38
C THR A 290 -16.42 -16.46 -4.04
N PRO A 291 -16.57 -16.51 -5.38
CA PRO A 291 -17.71 -15.90 -6.06
C PRO A 291 -19.09 -16.39 -5.59
N ALA A 292 -19.15 -17.57 -4.98
CA ALA A 292 -20.41 -18.17 -4.54
C ALA A 292 -20.68 -17.97 -3.05
N THR A 293 -19.65 -18.10 -2.21
CA THR A 293 -19.81 -18.09 -0.74
C THR A 293 -18.48 -17.88 0.00
N LEU A 294 -18.57 -17.80 1.32
CA LEU A 294 -17.45 -17.78 2.24
C LEU A 294 -17.19 -19.21 2.74
N VAL A 295 -15.96 -19.70 2.58
CA VAL A 295 -15.52 -20.98 3.14
C VAL A 295 -14.90 -20.72 4.52
N ILE A 296 -15.16 -21.60 5.49
CA ILE A 296 -14.62 -21.49 6.86
C ILE A 296 -13.97 -22.82 7.23
N GLU A 297 -12.64 -22.79 7.31
CA GLU A 297 -11.79 -23.95 7.58
C GLU A 297 -11.01 -23.76 8.88
N GLU A 298 -10.88 -24.84 9.65
CA GLU A 298 -10.12 -24.82 10.90
C GLU A 298 -8.75 -25.41 10.60
N ILE A 299 -7.68 -24.67 10.90
CA ILE A 299 -6.32 -25.17 10.72
C ILE A 299 -6.09 -26.22 11.82
N PRO A 300 -5.75 -27.48 11.47
CA PRO A 300 -5.72 -28.59 12.42
C PRO A 300 -4.45 -28.58 13.29
N VAL A 301 -4.24 -27.51 14.04
CA VAL A 301 -3.07 -27.27 14.90
C VAL A 301 -3.48 -27.29 16.36
N ASN A 302 -2.54 -27.69 17.23
CA ASN A 302 -2.78 -27.72 18.67
C ASN A 302 -1.57 -27.13 19.39
N THR A 303 -1.56 -25.80 19.49
CA THR A 303 -0.48 -25.00 20.06
C THR A 303 -0.78 -24.52 21.50
N GLY A 304 -1.92 -24.93 22.06
CA GLY A 304 -2.39 -24.45 23.36
C GLY A 304 -3.03 -23.06 23.26
N PRO A 305 -3.25 -22.36 24.39
CA PRO A 305 -3.85 -21.02 24.37
C PRO A 305 -2.99 -20.04 23.56
N LEU A 306 -3.60 -19.29 22.64
CA LEU A 306 -2.87 -18.33 21.82
C LEU A 306 -2.97 -16.91 22.39
N SER A 307 -1.88 -16.17 22.27
CA SER A 307 -1.84 -14.74 22.55
C SER A 307 -1.60 -13.92 21.27
N GLN A 308 -0.83 -14.48 20.34
CA GLN A 308 -0.52 -13.85 19.06
C GLN A 308 -0.19 -14.92 18.01
N VAL A 309 -0.49 -14.61 16.75
CA VAL A 309 -0.02 -15.32 15.57
C VAL A 309 0.65 -14.31 14.63
N ALA A 310 1.72 -14.73 13.96
CA ALA A 310 2.38 -13.98 12.91
C ALA A 310 2.72 -14.92 11.75
N LEU A 311 2.78 -14.39 10.54
CA LEU A 311 3.03 -15.14 9.31
C LEU A 311 4.32 -14.66 8.68
N GLU A 312 5.10 -15.60 8.13
CA GLU A 312 6.28 -15.31 7.31
C GLU A 312 6.78 -16.60 6.64
N ASP A 313 7.50 -16.51 5.52
CA ASP A 313 8.22 -17.64 4.92
C ASP A 313 9.49 -17.96 5.72
N PHE A 314 9.35 -18.49 6.94
CA PHE A 314 10.46 -18.75 7.85
C PHE A 314 11.49 -19.70 7.26
N ASN A 315 11.06 -20.67 6.46
CA ASN A 315 11.94 -21.71 5.92
C ASN A 315 12.47 -21.41 4.50
N GLN A 316 11.97 -20.35 3.85
CA GLN A 316 12.30 -19.88 2.50
C GLN A 316 11.89 -20.86 1.39
N ASP A 317 10.74 -21.53 1.54
CA ASP A 317 10.19 -22.44 0.55
C ASP A 317 9.00 -21.89 -0.24
N THR A 318 8.73 -20.59 -0.13
CA THR A 318 7.67 -19.82 -0.79
C THR A 318 6.25 -20.02 -0.25
N TYR A 319 6.09 -20.81 0.80
CA TYR A 319 4.84 -20.96 1.54
C TYR A 319 4.95 -20.11 2.81
N GLU A 320 3.90 -19.36 3.14
CA GLU A 320 3.89 -18.64 4.43
C GLU A 320 3.73 -19.65 5.57
N ASP A 321 4.67 -19.63 6.50
CA ASP A 321 4.64 -20.43 7.70
C ASP A 321 3.98 -19.63 8.84
N ILE A 322 3.33 -20.35 9.78
CA ILE A 322 2.59 -19.75 10.90
C ILE A 322 3.45 -19.84 12.16
N LEU A 323 3.86 -18.69 12.70
CA LEU A 323 4.46 -18.61 14.03
C LEU A 323 3.40 -18.28 15.07
N THR A 324 3.30 -19.12 16.09
CA THR A 324 2.32 -18.96 17.17
C THR A 324 3.00 -18.66 18.50
N LEU A 325 2.43 -17.73 19.27
CA LEU A 325 2.86 -17.38 20.62
C LEU A 325 1.78 -17.73 21.64
N SER A 326 2.19 -18.50 22.63
CA SER A 326 1.43 -18.74 23.86
C SER A 326 2.15 -18.11 25.04
N SER A 327 1.69 -16.92 25.45
CA SER A 327 2.30 -16.21 26.57
C SER A 327 2.11 -16.96 27.89
N ASP A 328 0.97 -17.63 28.07
CA ASP A 328 0.59 -18.34 29.31
C ASP A 328 1.55 -19.48 29.67
N ILE A 329 2.07 -20.17 28.66
CA ILE A 329 3.06 -21.24 28.83
C ILE A 329 4.46 -20.84 28.33
N ASN A 330 4.64 -19.58 27.96
CA ASN A 330 5.89 -18.99 27.45
C ASN A 330 6.51 -19.81 26.29
N ALA A 331 5.68 -20.15 25.30
CA ALA A 331 6.06 -21.03 24.19
C ALA A 331 5.85 -20.35 22.84
N LEU A 332 6.81 -20.57 21.94
CA LEU A 332 6.68 -20.31 20.52
C LEU A 332 6.61 -21.64 19.77
N THR A 333 5.71 -21.75 18.79
CA THR A 333 5.59 -22.93 17.92
C THR A 333 5.49 -22.48 16.47
N LEU A 334 6.38 -22.99 15.63
CA LEU A 334 6.38 -22.78 14.18
C LEU A 334 5.59 -23.91 13.51
N ILE A 335 4.77 -23.54 12.54
CA ILE A 335 3.94 -24.45 11.76
C ILE A 335 4.27 -24.21 10.30
N SER A 336 4.72 -25.25 9.60
CA SER A 336 5.04 -25.12 8.18
C SER A 336 3.77 -24.95 7.36
N GLY A 337 3.72 -23.93 6.48
CA GLY A 337 2.60 -23.71 5.57
C GLY A 337 2.44 -24.85 4.56
N LYS A 338 3.56 -25.44 4.13
CA LYS A 338 3.56 -26.46 3.06
C LYS A 338 3.01 -27.81 3.45
N ASP A 339 3.35 -28.31 4.64
CA ASP A 339 2.98 -29.66 5.07
C ASP A 339 2.28 -29.72 6.44
N GLY A 340 2.03 -28.55 7.06
CA GLY A 340 1.44 -28.44 8.40
C GLY A 340 2.35 -28.97 9.51
N GLY A 341 3.63 -29.21 9.22
CA GLY A 341 4.60 -29.72 10.17
C GLY A 341 4.79 -28.78 11.36
N LEU A 342 4.74 -29.34 12.58
CA LEU A 342 4.96 -28.59 13.81
C LEU A 342 6.41 -28.69 14.26
N GLU A 343 7.07 -27.55 14.43
CA GLU A 343 8.40 -27.44 15.02
C GLU A 343 8.35 -26.56 16.27
N GLY A 344 8.69 -27.14 17.43
CA GLY A 344 8.91 -26.37 18.65
C GLY A 344 10.22 -25.61 18.57
N VAL A 345 10.19 -24.29 18.79
CA VAL A 345 11.36 -23.42 18.58
C VAL A 345 12.13 -23.12 19.88
N GLU A 346 12.18 -24.08 20.81
CA GLU A 346 12.81 -23.94 22.13
C GLU A 346 14.27 -23.45 22.03
N ASN A 347 15.00 -23.88 20.99
CA ASN A 347 16.37 -23.45 20.75
C ASN A 347 16.48 -21.95 20.46
N ALA A 348 15.50 -21.35 19.77
CA ALA A 348 15.47 -19.92 19.48
C ALA A 348 15.23 -19.10 20.75
N MET A 349 14.43 -19.64 21.68
CA MET A 349 14.09 -19.00 22.97
C MET A 349 15.20 -19.12 24.02
N ARG A 350 16.25 -19.91 23.78
CA ARG A 350 17.29 -20.23 24.77
C ARG A 350 18.05 -19.02 25.32
N ASN A 351 18.14 -17.95 24.52
CA ASN A 351 18.85 -16.73 24.90
C ASN A 351 17.98 -15.75 25.70
N ILE A 352 16.68 -16.03 25.82
CA ILE A 352 15.77 -15.25 26.63
C ILE A 352 15.90 -15.70 28.09
N PRO A 353 16.10 -14.78 29.05
CA PRO A 353 16.16 -15.14 30.46
C PRO A 353 14.89 -15.87 30.92
N SER A 354 15.05 -16.91 31.75
CA SER A 354 13.94 -17.77 32.18
C SER A 354 12.84 -17.06 32.98
N GLU A 355 13.16 -15.91 33.56
CA GLU A 355 12.24 -15.03 34.30
C GLU A 355 11.38 -14.15 33.39
N MET A 356 11.72 -14.04 32.09
CA MET A 356 10.96 -13.26 31.13
C MET A 356 9.82 -14.10 30.56
N GLN A 357 8.61 -13.55 30.62
CA GLN A 357 7.45 -14.07 29.92
C GLN A 357 7.27 -13.29 28.62
N VAL A 358 7.32 -13.97 27.48
CA VAL A 358 7.13 -13.36 26.17
C VAL A 358 5.65 -13.08 25.92
N PHE A 359 5.34 -11.88 25.42
CA PHE A 359 3.96 -11.40 25.23
C PHE A 359 3.66 -10.83 23.85
N ALA A 360 4.67 -10.35 23.15
CA ALA A 360 4.53 -9.87 21.79
C ALA A 360 5.71 -10.34 20.95
N MET A 361 5.47 -10.56 19.67
CA MET A 361 6.48 -10.92 18.69
C MET A 361 6.20 -10.25 17.35
N VAL A 362 7.25 -10.07 16.54
CA VAL A 362 7.13 -9.62 15.16
C VAL A 362 8.27 -10.23 14.33
N PRO A 363 7.97 -10.99 13.25
CA PRO A 363 8.98 -11.42 12.29
C PRO A 363 9.67 -10.20 11.69
N MET A 364 11.00 -10.22 11.66
CA MET A 364 11.76 -9.07 11.17
C MET A 364 11.91 -9.20 9.65
N THR A 365 11.23 -8.32 8.93
CA THR A 365 11.23 -8.23 7.47
C THR A 365 11.86 -6.95 7.00
N LYS A 366 12.57 -7.03 5.88
CA LYS A 366 13.15 -5.87 5.20
C LYS A 366 12.78 -5.91 3.74
N SER A 367 12.07 -4.87 3.27
CA SER A 367 11.56 -4.80 1.89
C SER A 367 10.74 -6.04 1.49
N GLY A 368 9.92 -6.56 2.41
CA GLY A 368 9.11 -7.77 2.21
C GLY A 368 9.90 -9.08 2.20
N LEU A 369 11.16 -9.07 2.66
CA LEU A 369 12.00 -10.26 2.76
C LEU A 369 12.35 -10.56 4.21
N TYR A 370 12.13 -11.80 4.65
CA TYR A 370 12.47 -12.24 5.99
C TYR A 370 13.97 -12.20 6.29
N SER A 371 14.33 -11.62 7.43
CA SER A 371 15.72 -11.43 7.87
C SER A 371 16.33 -12.66 8.56
N GLY A 372 15.55 -13.72 8.82
CA GLY A 372 15.98 -14.87 9.63
C GLY A 372 15.85 -14.65 11.13
N SER A 373 15.24 -13.52 11.54
CA SER A 373 15.12 -13.12 12.94
C SER A 373 13.70 -12.72 13.30
N VAL A 374 13.34 -12.93 14.56
CA VAL A 374 12.08 -12.46 15.15
C VAL A 374 12.42 -11.56 16.33
N LEU A 375 11.79 -10.39 16.40
CA LEU A 375 11.83 -9.55 17.57
C LEU A 375 10.74 -10.03 18.54
N VAL A 376 11.11 -10.24 19.80
CA VAL A 376 10.15 -10.61 20.85
C VAL A 376 10.28 -9.65 22.04
N SER A 377 9.15 -9.35 22.68
CA SER A 377 9.12 -8.61 23.95
C SER A 377 8.76 -9.53 25.10
N GLY A 378 9.57 -9.46 26.15
CA GLY A 378 9.39 -10.14 27.42
C GLY A 378 9.13 -9.17 28.57
N TRP A 379 8.34 -9.63 29.54
CA TRP A 379 8.04 -8.93 30.79
C TRP A 379 8.33 -9.85 31.98
N ASN A 380 9.09 -9.37 32.97
CA ASN A 380 9.44 -10.14 34.18
C ASN A 380 8.56 -9.82 35.40
N GLY A 381 7.51 -9.01 35.24
CA GLY A 381 6.69 -8.51 36.34
C GLY A 381 7.02 -7.07 36.76
N ALA A 382 8.15 -6.51 36.32
CA ALA A 382 8.60 -5.17 36.68
C ALA A 382 9.19 -4.37 35.51
N GLU A 383 9.89 -5.03 34.59
CA GLU A 383 10.57 -4.42 33.46
C GLU A 383 10.25 -5.16 32.16
N ASN A 384 10.16 -4.37 31.09
CA ASN A 384 10.01 -4.85 29.73
C ASN A 384 11.39 -4.93 29.07
N SER A 385 11.63 -5.95 28.27
CA SER A 385 12.85 -6.09 27.48
C SER A 385 12.53 -6.72 26.15
N THR A 386 13.23 -6.27 25.09
CA THR A 386 13.14 -6.86 23.76
C THR A 386 14.36 -7.73 23.48
N TYR A 387 14.15 -8.78 22.68
CA TYR A 387 15.16 -9.74 22.30
C TYR A 387 15.01 -10.04 20.82
N VAL A 388 16.14 -10.11 20.10
CA VAL A 388 16.18 -10.65 18.74
C VAL A 388 16.53 -12.13 18.83
N ILE A 389 15.63 -12.99 18.40
CA ILE A 389 15.85 -14.43 18.31
C ILE A 389 16.08 -14.84 16.86
N GLN A 390 16.99 -15.79 16.65
CA GLN A 390 17.24 -16.37 15.33
C GLN A 390 16.27 -17.52 15.11
N LEU A 391 15.46 -17.45 14.05
CA LEU A 391 14.46 -18.46 13.73
C LEU A 391 14.35 -18.62 12.21
N GLY A 392 14.39 -19.85 11.71
CA GLY A 392 14.30 -20.11 10.28
C GLY A 392 15.56 -19.67 9.50
N ASN A 393 15.38 -19.40 8.21
CA ASN A 393 16.43 -19.03 7.27
C ASN A 393 16.23 -17.60 6.79
N LYS A 394 17.30 -16.80 6.81
CA LYS A 394 17.31 -15.49 6.17
C LYS A 394 17.14 -15.62 4.66
N SER A 395 16.43 -14.68 4.04
CA SER A 395 16.31 -14.64 2.60
C SER A 395 17.64 -14.35 1.90
N ASP A 396 18.04 -15.21 0.96
CA ASP A 396 19.21 -15.03 0.11
C ASP A 396 19.15 -13.75 -0.75
N ARG A 397 17.95 -13.20 -0.94
CA ARG A 397 17.73 -11.95 -1.70
C ARG A 397 18.15 -10.70 -0.92
N LEU A 398 18.20 -10.76 0.41
CA LEU A 398 18.64 -9.62 1.23
C LEU A 398 20.12 -9.31 1.06
N ASP A 399 20.96 -10.34 0.88
CA ASP A 399 22.40 -10.18 0.69
C ASP A 399 22.78 -9.92 -0.78
N GLN A 400 21.83 -10.12 -1.69
CA GLN A 400 21.96 -9.71 -3.08
C GLN A 400 21.71 -8.20 -3.13
N GLY A 401 22.76 -7.39 -2.96
CA GLY A 401 22.77 -5.93 -3.07
C GLY A 401 22.37 -5.35 -4.44
N TYR A 402 21.53 -6.04 -5.19
CA TYR A 402 20.85 -5.55 -6.36
C TYR A 402 19.48 -5.00 -5.95
N LEU A 403 19.49 -3.86 -5.26
CA LEU A 403 18.45 -2.89 -5.57
C LEU A 403 18.61 -2.60 -7.06
N ILE A 404 17.64 -3.03 -7.86
CA ILE A 404 17.47 -2.54 -9.22
C ILE A 404 17.06 -1.06 -9.06
N THR A 405 18.03 -0.22 -8.71
CA THR A 405 17.85 1.22 -8.69
C THR A 405 17.69 1.67 -10.14
N SER A 406 16.94 2.74 -10.35
CA SER A 406 16.88 3.44 -11.64
C SER A 406 18.30 3.73 -12.17
N ASP A 407 19.24 3.96 -11.26
CA ASP A 407 20.66 4.18 -11.52
C ASP A 407 21.39 2.91 -12.00
N PHE A 408 21.10 1.73 -11.42
CA PHE A 408 21.58 0.43 -11.89
C PHE A 408 21.01 0.08 -13.26
N ILE A 409 19.70 0.29 -13.47
CA ILE A 409 19.05 0.12 -14.78
C ILE A 409 19.71 1.06 -15.78
N GLN A 410 19.91 2.34 -15.46
CA GLN A 410 20.52 3.32 -16.35
C GLN A 410 21.97 2.97 -16.69
N LYS A 411 22.74 2.40 -15.75
CA LYS A 411 24.11 1.92 -15.97
C LYS A 411 24.17 0.62 -16.77
N GLN A 412 23.16 -0.24 -16.66
CA GLN A 412 23.03 -1.47 -17.46
C GLN A 412 22.32 -1.23 -18.79
N LEU A 413 21.58 -0.14 -18.96
CA LEU A 413 20.83 0.21 -20.17
C LEU A 413 21.71 0.19 -21.43
N PRO A 414 22.94 0.73 -21.43
CA PRO A 414 23.83 0.64 -22.58
C PRO A 414 24.20 -0.82 -22.94
N ASN A 415 24.35 -1.69 -21.95
CA ASN A 415 24.65 -3.11 -22.16
C ASN A 415 23.39 -3.89 -22.60
N LEU A 416 22.22 -3.56 -22.06
CA LEU A 416 20.93 -4.15 -22.46
C LEU A 416 20.54 -3.71 -23.88
N LEU A 417 20.82 -2.45 -24.24
CA LEU A 417 20.63 -1.89 -25.57
C LEU A 417 21.74 -2.26 -26.56
N SER A 418 22.84 -2.87 -26.11
CA SER A 418 23.94 -3.29 -26.99
C SER A 418 23.55 -4.42 -27.96
N ASN A 419 22.46 -5.14 -27.66
CA ASN A 419 21.85 -6.14 -28.54
C ASN A 419 20.77 -5.56 -29.46
N VAL A 420 20.42 -4.27 -29.30
CA VAL A 420 19.66 -3.55 -30.31
C VAL A 420 20.65 -3.25 -31.42
N GLN A 421 20.77 -4.18 -32.37
CA GLN A 421 21.26 -3.81 -33.69
C GLN A 421 20.49 -2.56 -34.08
N ASP A 422 21.21 -1.50 -34.50
CA ASP A 422 20.60 -0.43 -35.27
C ASP A 422 19.81 -1.11 -36.37
N VAL A 423 18.50 -1.27 -36.17
CA VAL A 423 17.60 -1.69 -37.22
C VAL A 423 17.65 -0.50 -38.15
N GLN A 424 18.56 -0.56 -39.13
CA GLN A 424 18.45 0.28 -40.30
C GLN A 424 17.00 0.12 -40.72
N PRO A 425 16.22 1.22 -40.77
CA PRO A 425 14.83 1.11 -41.14
C PRO A 425 14.80 0.29 -42.41
N GLU A 426 14.11 -0.86 -42.39
CA GLU A 426 13.90 -1.64 -43.60
C GLU A 426 13.23 -0.66 -44.56
N ILE A 427 14.01 -0.18 -45.52
CA ILE A 427 13.47 0.64 -46.60
C ILE A 427 12.50 -0.33 -47.27
N PRO A 428 11.17 -0.12 -47.19
CA PRO A 428 10.26 -1.03 -47.84
C PRO A 428 10.64 -1.07 -49.30
N GLU A 429 10.91 -2.26 -49.84
CA GLU A 429 11.20 -2.42 -51.25
C GLU A 429 9.95 -2.00 -52.03
N VAL A 430 9.91 -0.73 -52.44
CA VAL A 430 8.89 -0.20 -53.34
C VAL A 430 9.23 -0.74 -54.72
N TYR A 431 8.59 -1.85 -55.07
CA TYR A 431 8.60 -2.32 -56.45
C TYR A 431 7.56 -1.55 -57.26
N VAL A 432 8.02 -0.86 -58.29
CA VAL A 432 7.16 -0.45 -59.40
C VAL A 432 7.13 -1.63 -60.36
N GLU A 433 6.00 -2.33 -60.47
CA GLU A 433 5.78 -3.25 -61.59
C GLU A 433 5.70 -2.43 -62.89
N VAL A 434 6.84 -2.33 -63.58
CA VAL A 434 6.88 -1.81 -64.95
C VAL A 434 6.49 -2.97 -65.86
N LEU A 435 5.26 -2.92 -66.41
CA LEU A 435 4.83 -3.84 -67.45
C LEU A 435 5.83 -3.81 -68.63
N PRO A 436 6.25 -4.96 -69.18
CA PRO A 436 7.20 -4.99 -70.30
C PRO A 436 6.65 -4.25 -71.52
N ASP A 437 7.43 -3.31 -72.07
CA ASP A 437 7.08 -2.48 -73.22
C ASP A 437 6.69 -3.31 -74.46
N ASP A 438 5.50 -3.02 -75.01
CA ASP A 438 5.14 -3.30 -76.41
C ASP A 438 6.12 -2.55 -77.34
N LYS A 439 7.00 -3.28 -78.01
CA LYS A 439 7.88 -2.76 -79.06
C LYS A 439 7.15 -2.70 -80.40
N GLU A 440 6.40 -1.62 -80.64
CA GLU A 440 6.02 -1.22 -82.00
C GLU A 440 6.81 0.06 -82.42
N PRO A 441 7.48 0.07 -83.58
CA PRO A 441 8.22 1.26 -84.06
C PRO A 441 7.28 2.41 -84.47
N LEU A 442 7.66 3.64 -84.11
CA LEU A 442 6.92 4.88 -84.41
C LEU A 442 7.10 5.32 -85.88
N GLU A 443 6.02 5.77 -86.53
CA GLU A 443 6.07 6.41 -87.86
C GLU A 443 6.68 7.83 -87.82
N PRO A 444 7.27 8.33 -88.94
CA PRO A 444 7.98 9.61 -88.98
C PRO A 444 7.09 10.85 -88.78
N GLN A 445 7.57 11.84 -88.02
CA GLN A 445 6.89 13.12 -87.73
C GLN A 445 7.01 14.15 -88.87
N GLN A 446 5.96 14.97 -89.05
CA GLN A 446 5.99 16.20 -89.86
C GLN A 446 6.33 17.41 -88.98
N GLU A 447 7.25 18.25 -89.46
CA GLU A 447 7.64 19.51 -88.85
C GLU A 447 6.66 20.65 -89.21
N GLU A 448 6.09 21.33 -88.22
CA GLU A 448 5.39 22.60 -88.42
C GLU A 448 5.89 23.68 -87.45
N THR A 449 6.15 24.87 -88.00
CA THR A 449 6.63 26.08 -87.33
C THR A 449 5.45 26.90 -86.80
N ILE A 450 5.43 27.22 -85.50
CA ILE A 450 4.40 28.09 -84.91
C ILE A 450 5.04 29.24 -84.12
N ILE A 451 4.67 30.46 -84.50
CA ILE A 451 5.09 31.75 -83.93
C ILE A 451 4.21 32.06 -82.71
N THR A 452 4.80 32.24 -81.53
CA THR A 452 4.08 32.71 -80.34
C THR A 452 4.18 34.22 -80.19
N ASP A 453 3.03 34.89 -80.27
CA ASP A 453 2.87 36.31 -80.04
C ASP A 453 2.84 36.66 -78.54
N LEU A 454 3.38 37.82 -78.21
CA LEU A 454 3.53 38.36 -76.86
C LEU A 454 2.34 39.28 -76.53
N GLY A 455 1.75 39.12 -75.34
CA GLY A 455 1.37 40.30 -74.54
C GLY A 455 -0.02 40.34 -73.91
N GLN A 456 0.00 41.10 -72.80
CA GLN A 456 -1.08 41.84 -72.10
C GLN A 456 -1.82 41.17 -70.92
N SER A 457 -1.51 41.73 -69.74
CA SER A 457 -2.23 41.82 -68.45
C SER A 457 -3.48 42.73 -68.54
N PRO A 458 -4.21 43.09 -67.45
CA PRO A 458 -4.52 42.46 -66.14
C PRO A 458 -6.03 42.56 -65.78
N GLY A 459 -6.48 42.00 -64.65
CA GLY A 459 -7.86 42.24 -64.17
C GLY A 459 -8.17 41.85 -62.73
N SER A 460 -7.97 42.80 -61.82
CA SER A 460 -8.68 43.05 -60.54
C SER A 460 -8.82 41.95 -59.48
N TYR A 461 -8.07 42.18 -58.41
CA TYR A 461 -8.19 41.66 -57.05
C TYR A 461 -9.23 42.47 -56.25
N ILE A 462 -10.10 41.82 -55.47
CA ILE A 462 -10.73 42.37 -54.24
C ILE A 462 -10.95 41.23 -53.24
N PRO A 463 -10.30 41.26 -52.07
CA PRO A 463 -10.79 40.60 -50.87
C PRO A 463 -11.08 41.62 -49.75
N ASN A 464 -12.08 41.28 -48.95
CA ASN A 464 -12.66 42.08 -47.88
C ASN A 464 -11.69 42.43 -46.75
N THR A 465 -12.00 43.56 -46.13
CA THR A 465 -11.36 44.25 -45.01
C THR A 465 -11.31 43.43 -43.72
N LEU A 466 -10.11 43.31 -43.16
CA LEU A 466 -9.85 43.01 -41.74
C LEU A 466 -9.39 44.32 -41.09
N PHE A 467 -10.03 44.72 -39.99
CA PHE A 467 -9.55 45.81 -39.14
C PHE A 467 -8.80 45.22 -37.95
N PRO A 468 -7.55 45.63 -37.75
CA PRO A 468 -7.06 45.81 -36.38
C PRO A 468 -6.25 47.10 -36.24
N ASP A 469 -6.64 47.94 -35.28
CA ASP A 469 -5.80 48.99 -34.74
C ASP A 469 -4.57 48.37 -34.09
N GLN A 470 -3.44 48.33 -34.80
CA GLN A 470 -2.13 48.19 -34.20
C GLN A 470 -1.07 48.86 -35.06
N GLN A 471 -0.37 49.83 -34.47
CA GLN A 471 0.66 50.65 -35.09
C GLN A 471 1.94 49.86 -35.38
N GLU A 472 2.52 50.17 -36.55
CA GLU A 472 3.74 49.60 -37.13
C GLU A 472 5.03 49.82 -36.31
N GLY A 473 6.02 48.94 -36.56
CA GLY A 473 7.37 49.07 -36.01
C GLY A 473 8.49 48.30 -36.73
N LYS A 474 8.68 48.54 -38.03
CA LYS A 474 9.96 48.66 -38.77
C LYS A 474 10.94 47.47 -39.00
N VAL A 475 11.23 47.32 -40.30
CA VAL A 475 12.49 46.91 -41.02
C VAL A 475 12.56 45.49 -41.61
N LEU A 476 12.26 45.43 -42.91
CA LEU A 476 12.70 44.42 -43.88
C LEU A 476 14.09 44.81 -44.43
N ARG A 477 14.94 43.80 -44.73
CA ARG A 477 16.06 43.92 -45.68
C ARG A 477 15.99 42.82 -46.74
N GLU A 478 16.30 43.24 -47.96
CA GLU A 478 15.92 42.70 -49.27
C GLU A 478 16.75 41.50 -49.76
N GLN A 479 16.16 40.71 -50.67
CA GLN A 479 16.85 39.81 -51.59
C GLN A 479 16.97 40.47 -52.99
N PRO A 480 18.13 40.39 -53.68
CA PRO A 480 18.32 40.97 -55.01
C PRO A 480 17.84 40.06 -56.16
N LYS A 481 17.37 40.71 -57.23
CA LYS A 481 16.94 40.13 -58.52
C LYS A 481 18.10 39.66 -59.38
N MET A 482 17.90 38.59 -60.16
CA MET A 482 18.71 38.24 -61.36
C MET A 482 17.84 37.78 -62.54
N SER A 483 18.46 37.82 -63.74
CA SER A 483 17.91 38.08 -65.07
C SER A 483 17.46 36.86 -65.90
N ILE A 484 16.71 37.16 -66.98
CA ILE A 484 16.01 36.24 -67.89
C ILE A 484 16.97 35.49 -68.84
N PRO A 485 16.84 34.16 -69.01
CA PRO A 485 17.47 33.40 -70.09
C PRO A 485 16.60 33.29 -71.37
N LYS A 486 17.29 33.10 -72.51
CA LYS A 486 16.81 33.10 -73.90
C LYS A 486 15.88 31.92 -74.27
N LYS A 487 15.01 32.17 -75.26
CA LYS A 487 14.11 31.21 -75.93
C LYS A 487 14.89 30.00 -76.49
N VAL A 488 14.39 28.79 -76.21
CA VAL A 488 14.83 27.52 -76.79
C VAL A 488 13.63 26.87 -77.49
N VAL A 489 13.85 26.39 -78.71
CA VAL A 489 12.86 25.68 -79.55
C VAL A 489 12.83 24.21 -79.15
N ARG A 490 11.64 23.61 -79.02
CA ARG A 490 11.51 22.15 -79.03
C ARG A 490 10.13 21.68 -79.50
N THR A 491 10.16 20.59 -80.25
CA THR A 491 9.09 19.90 -80.98
C THR A 491 8.00 19.32 -80.08
N LEU A 492 6.74 19.35 -80.56
CA LEU A 492 5.58 18.77 -79.89
C LEU A 492 5.57 17.24 -80.01
N GLU A 493 5.65 16.53 -78.90
CA GLU A 493 5.20 15.13 -78.82
C GLU A 493 3.66 15.10 -78.65
N LYS A 494 2.96 14.25 -79.42
CA LYS A 494 1.55 13.89 -79.17
C LYS A 494 1.40 13.31 -77.75
N PRO A 495 0.21 13.41 -77.12
CA PRO A 495 0.00 12.88 -75.77
C PRO A 495 0.26 11.37 -75.73
N LYS A 496 1.15 10.95 -74.85
CA LYS A 496 1.30 9.54 -74.47
C LYS A 496 0.00 9.09 -73.80
N LYS A 497 -0.48 7.88 -74.14
CA LYS A 497 -1.64 7.23 -73.47
C LYS A 497 -1.48 7.38 -71.94
N PRO A 498 -2.58 7.52 -71.16
CA PRO A 498 -2.47 7.59 -69.71
C PRO A 498 -1.65 6.38 -69.22
N ARG A 499 -0.58 6.67 -68.47
CA ARG A 499 0.20 5.62 -67.83
C ARG A 499 -0.74 4.78 -66.96
N PRO A 500 -0.63 3.45 -66.96
CA PRO A 500 -1.33 2.63 -65.98
C PRO A 500 -1.00 3.18 -64.57
N LYS A 501 -2.03 3.31 -63.72
CA LYS A 501 -1.85 3.75 -62.34
C LYS A 501 -0.83 2.82 -61.68
N GLU A 502 0.30 3.37 -61.28
CA GLU A 502 1.22 2.71 -60.35
C GLU A 502 0.46 2.53 -59.03
N SER A 503 0.08 1.29 -58.72
CA SER A 503 -0.44 0.94 -57.41
C SER A 503 0.73 0.67 -56.48
N LEU A 504 0.96 1.58 -55.54
CA LEU A 504 1.85 1.35 -54.39
C LEU A 504 1.19 0.31 -53.47
N GLY A 505 1.73 -0.91 -53.46
CA GLY A 505 1.32 -1.98 -52.54
C GLY A 505 2.44 -2.32 -51.58
N GLN A 506 2.15 -2.37 -50.29
CA GLN A 506 3.07 -2.86 -49.26
C GLN A 506 2.74 -4.33 -48.98
N ARG A 507 3.72 -5.23 -49.10
CA ARG A 507 3.54 -6.65 -48.76
C ARG A 507 3.90 -6.83 -47.28
N LEU A 508 2.92 -7.16 -46.45
CA LEU A 508 3.19 -7.52 -45.06
C LEU A 508 3.95 -8.86 -44.99
N PRO A 509 4.88 -9.02 -44.04
CA PRO A 509 5.59 -10.29 -43.82
C PRO A 509 4.61 -11.44 -43.62
N LYS A 510 4.93 -12.62 -44.16
CA LYS A 510 4.06 -13.81 -44.09
C LYS A 510 3.87 -14.39 -42.68
N HIS A 511 4.43 -13.78 -41.66
CA HIS A 511 4.24 -14.16 -40.27
C HIS A 511 4.08 -12.90 -39.42
N ILE A 512 2.82 -12.58 -39.12
CA ILE A 512 2.36 -12.09 -37.82
C ILE A 512 1.23 -13.03 -37.42
#